data_AF-A0A3M8EJ00-F1
#
_entry.id   AF-A0A3M8EJ00-F1
#
_cell.length_a   1.000
_cell.length_b   1.000
_cell.length_c   1.000
_cell.angle_alpha   90.00
_cell.angle_beta   90.00
_cell.angle_gamma   90.00
#
_symmetry.space_group_name_H-M   'P 1'
#
loop_
_entity.id
_entity.type
_entity.pdbx_description
1 polymer ?
#
loop_
_entity_poly.entity_id
_entity_poly.type
_entity_poly.pdbx_seq_one_letter_code
_entity_poly.pdbx_strand_id
1 'polypeptide(L)'
;MKMNSCYLNRKAMKMLTGILFTGLFSVIMTVQASPADSLLLYFRQVEEATLLHQGLWDKDIYGPILLVDAATREVYANVPDAHGVLKFDKGIYKGILPKEVTISNTDIQWSGTHWAMITLPLSANEHDRVDIITHELFHVAQPSLGFQIRREENNHLDVREGRIYLRLEMAALEAALKARRFERAEEHLKNALIFRKYRQMLYRGSETTENSLELLEGLATYTGQIMSGRNKWQWREYLIRRIELFEKVPSFVRSFAYETVPVYGFFLYQKDNHWNKKVDGETQLTEFFSEAFEADMRILLQSYVKQVAEDYRGRTIADEEGKREVSHNLVLEMYRGKFFEEPRLEIRLEEMNMAFNPQNIIPLDEDEGTVYPTITLSDNWGVLTVEEGGALLRNDWRWVIVSEPLEITGKRIAGEGWVIELNEGYEINRIPRGDYQILRKTPVNHPPEKGDSFY
;
A
#
# COMPACT_ATOMS: atom_id res chain seq x y z
N MET A 1 -53.76 46.39 -22.03
CA MET A 1 -54.41 47.33 -21.09
C MET A 1 -53.30 48.17 -20.45
N LYS A 2 -53.24 49.45 -20.82
CA LYS A 2 -52.46 50.63 -20.33
C LYS A 2 -51.12 50.38 -19.62
N MET A 3 -49.95 50.74 -20.17
CA MET A 3 -49.34 52.09 -20.37
C MET A 3 -48.93 52.87 -19.10
N ASN A 4 -47.67 53.32 -19.14
CA ASN A 4 -47.09 54.58 -18.60
C ASN A 4 -46.69 54.61 -17.12
N SER A 5 -45.66 55.33 -16.66
CA SER A 5 -44.58 56.20 -17.19
C SER A 5 -44.06 56.92 -15.91
N CYS A 6 -42.79 56.81 -15.50
CA CYS A 6 -41.68 57.73 -15.78
C CYS A 6 -41.70 59.11 -15.06
N TYR A 7 -40.48 59.63 -14.80
CA TYR A 7 -40.04 60.99 -14.42
C TYR A 7 -39.82 61.34 -12.92
N LEU A 8 -38.55 61.50 -12.47
CA LEU A 8 -37.67 62.72 -12.42
C LEU A 8 -38.02 63.65 -11.21
N ASN A 9 -37.18 64.41 -10.49
CA ASN A 9 -35.73 64.69 -10.37
C ASN A 9 -35.56 65.80 -9.28
N ARG A 10 -34.33 66.02 -8.79
CA ARG A 10 -33.71 67.26 -8.24
C ARG A 10 -33.65 67.57 -6.72
N LYS A 11 -32.43 67.33 -6.18
CA LYS A 11 -31.39 68.29 -5.67
C LYS A 11 -31.59 69.18 -4.41
N ALA A 12 -30.46 69.21 -3.68
CA ALA A 12 -29.88 70.23 -2.75
C ALA A 12 -30.19 70.02 -1.25
N MET A 13 -29.28 70.16 -0.28
CA MET A 13 -28.05 70.96 -0.19
C MET A 13 -27.10 70.41 0.90
N LYS A 14 -25.82 70.78 0.78
CA LYS A 14 -24.62 70.43 1.56
C LYS A 14 -24.71 70.68 3.08
N MET A 15 -24.05 69.81 3.86
CA MET A 15 -23.32 70.17 5.10
C MET A 15 -22.09 69.26 5.24
N LEU A 16 -20.92 69.88 5.30
CA LEU A 16 -19.63 69.26 5.61
C LEU A 16 -19.58 68.92 7.12
N THR A 17 -19.17 67.71 7.45
CA THR A 17 -18.40 67.43 8.67
C THR A 17 -17.43 66.29 8.35
N GLY A 18 -16.14 66.63 8.26
CA GLY A 18 -15.07 65.65 8.13
C GLY A 18 -14.82 64.95 9.46
N ILE A 19 -14.73 63.63 9.41
CA ILE A 19 -14.08 62.82 10.44
C ILE A 19 -13.16 61.86 9.68
N LEU A 20 -11.85 62.02 9.89
CA LEU A 20 -10.82 61.09 9.47
C LEU A 20 -11.15 59.70 10.04
N PHE A 21 -11.48 58.73 9.17
CA PHE A 21 -11.40 57.32 9.53
C PHE A 21 -10.00 56.84 9.21
N THR A 22 -9.14 56.80 10.23
CA THR A 22 -7.87 56.08 10.20
C THR A 22 -8.17 54.61 9.92
N GLY A 23 -7.77 54.13 8.75
CA GLY A 23 -7.85 52.71 8.41
C GLY A 23 -6.95 51.90 9.34
N LEU A 24 -7.56 51.13 10.25
CA LEU A 24 -6.90 49.97 10.83
C LEU A 24 -6.80 48.91 9.73
N PHE A 25 -5.64 48.83 9.10
CA PHE A 25 -5.20 47.60 8.45
C PHE A 25 -4.95 46.57 9.57
N SER A 26 -5.94 45.73 9.83
CA SER A 26 -5.71 44.49 10.56
C SER A 26 -4.88 43.60 9.64
N VAL A 27 -3.55 43.65 9.79
CA VAL A 27 -2.67 42.62 9.26
C VAL A 27 -3.02 41.34 10.02
N ILE A 28 -3.86 40.50 9.41
CA ILE A 28 -3.98 39.11 9.83
C ILE A 28 -2.63 38.49 9.46
N MET A 29 -1.70 38.43 10.41
CA MET A 29 -0.55 37.56 10.27
C MET A 29 -1.06 36.14 10.35
N THR A 30 -1.27 35.51 9.20
CA THR A 30 -1.31 34.05 9.14
C THR A 30 0.08 33.58 9.54
N VAL A 31 0.24 33.12 10.78
CA VAL A 31 1.42 32.39 11.20
C VAL A 31 1.41 31.10 10.39
N GLN A 32 2.14 31.11 9.28
CA GLN A 32 2.34 29.92 8.47
C GLN A 32 3.26 29.01 9.30
N ALA A 33 2.67 27.97 9.92
CA ALA A 33 3.42 27.02 10.72
C ALA A 33 4.61 26.49 9.91
N SER A 34 5.78 26.43 10.53
CA SER A 34 6.94 25.90 9.81
C SER A 34 6.71 24.41 9.52
N PRO A 35 7.29 23.83 8.45
CA PRO A 35 7.20 22.40 8.19
C PRO A 35 7.57 21.55 9.41
N ALA A 36 8.52 22.02 10.24
CA ALA A 36 8.92 21.35 11.48
C ALA A 36 7.83 21.34 12.57
N ASP A 37 7.06 22.42 12.72
CA ASP A 37 5.97 22.48 13.71
C ASP A 37 4.84 21.50 13.35
N SER A 38 4.55 21.34 12.06
CA SER A 38 3.58 20.37 11.56
C SER A 38 4.03 18.93 11.81
N LEU A 39 5.31 18.60 11.59
CA LEU A 39 5.83 17.25 11.81
C LEU A 39 5.84 16.86 13.29
N LEU A 40 6.22 17.79 14.18
CA LEU A 40 6.13 17.59 15.63
C LEU A 40 4.69 17.33 16.09
N LEU A 41 3.73 18.06 15.51
CA LEU A 41 2.31 17.81 15.77
C LEU A 41 1.92 16.40 15.36
N TYR A 42 2.37 15.91 14.19
CA TYR A 42 2.03 14.57 13.72
C TYR A 42 2.57 13.49 14.66
N PHE A 43 3.83 13.61 15.11
CA PHE A 43 4.40 12.67 16.08
C PHE A 43 3.63 12.65 17.40
N ARG A 44 3.21 13.81 17.90
CA ARG A 44 2.40 13.91 19.13
C ARG A 44 1.02 13.28 18.97
N GLN A 45 0.34 13.54 17.86
CA GLN A 45 -0.97 12.96 17.58
C GLN A 45 -0.92 11.42 17.58
N VAL A 46 0.14 10.85 17.01
CA VAL A 46 0.36 9.41 16.99
C VAL A 46 0.71 8.88 18.38
N GLU A 47 1.57 9.56 19.14
CA GLU A 47 1.91 9.19 20.52
C GLU A 47 0.67 9.16 21.43
N GLU A 48 -0.18 10.18 21.33
CA GLU A 48 -1.44 10.24 22.07
C GLU A 48 -2.39 9.11 21.64
N ALA A 49 -2.50 8.84 20.33
CA ALA A 49 -3.36 7.79 19.80
C ALA A 49 -2.93 6.38 20.25
N THR A 50 -1.64 6.04 20.18
CA THR A 50 -1.14 4.73 20.60
C THR A 50 -1.26 4.53 22.11
N LEU A 51 -0.97 5.57 22.91
CA LEU A 51 -1.11 5.52 24.36
C LEU A 51 -2.56 5.29 24.79
N LEU A 52 -3.52 5.97 24.16
CA LEU A 52 -4.96 5.78 24.41
C LEU A 52 -5.42 4.34 24.09
N HIS A 53 -4.75 3.66 23.16
CA HIS A 53 -5.12 2.33 22.66
C HIS A 53 -4.12 1.22 23.06
N GLN A 54 -3.26 1.43 24.05
CA GLN A 54 -2.29 0.42 24.51
C GLN A 54 -2.96 -0.91 24.91
N GLY A 55 -4.22 -0.85 25.35
CA GLY A 55 -5.02 -2.02 25.71
C GLY A 55 -5.56 -2.81 24.51
N LEU A 56 -5.44 -2.31 23.27
CA LEU A 56 -5.91 -3.01 22.08
C LEU A 56 -5.14 -4.32 21.89
N TRP A 57 -3.81 -4.25 21.93
CA TRP A 57 -2.90 -5.39 21.77
C TRP A 57 -2.12 -5.73 23.05
N ASP A 58 -2.54 -5.17 24.20
CA ASP A 58 -1.81 -5.21 25.48
C ASP A 58 -0.34 -4.77 25.35
N LYS A 59 -0.13 -3.80 24.45
CA LYS A 59 1.15 -3.22 24.10
C LYS A 59 0.96 -1.81 23.57
N ASP A 60 1.75 -0.87 24.08
CA ASP A 60 1.96 0.42 23.41
C ASP A 60 2.85 0.20 22.18
N ILE A 61 2.31 0.49 21.00
CA ILE A 61 3.01 0.33 19.72
C ILE A 61 3.73 1.60 19.29
N TYR A 62 3.72 2.67 20.10
CA TYR A 62 4.52 3.85 19.80
C TYR A 62 5.99 3.48 19.67
N GLY A 63 6.61 3.87 18.56
CA GLY A 63 7.94 3.43 18.19
C GLY A 63 8.64 4.40 17.24
N PRO A 64 9.78 3.98 16.68
CA PRO A 64 10.53 4.79 15.73
C PRO A 64 9.72 5.04 14.44
N ILE A 65 9.51 6.32 14.11
CA ILE A 65 8.82 6.78 12.90
C ILE A 65 9.81 7.55 12.04
N LEU A 66 9.83 7.24 10.74
CA LEU A 66 10.67 7.90 9.74
C LEU A 66 9.79 8.47 8.62
N LEU A 67 9.60 9.79 8.61
CA LEU A 67 8.87 10.50 7.57
C LEU A 67 9.84 10.94 6.48
N VAL A 68 9.55 10.59 5.22
CA VAL A 68 10.49 10.78 4.10
C VAL A 68 9.87 11.63 2.99
N ASP A 69 10.52 12.72 2.62
CA ASP A 69 10.19 13.46 1.40
C ASP A 69 10.75 12.72 0.18
N ALA A 70 9.87 12.20 -0.68
CA ALA A 70 10.30 11.35 -1.81
C ALA A 70 11.18 12.09 -2.83
N ALA A 71 10.98 13.40 -3.00
CA ALA A 71 11.68 14.19 -4.01
C ALA A 71 13.10 14.57 -3.57
N THR A 72 13.26 14.93 -2.31
CA THR A 72 14.53 15.41 -1.74
C THR A 72 15.29 14.33 -0.98
N ARG A 73 14.60 13.24 -0.60
CA ARG A 73 15.07 12.20 0.33
C ARG A 73 15.38 12.73 1.72
N GLU A 74 14.92 13.94 2.06
CA GLU A 74 15.00 14.42 3.43
C GLU A 74 14.14 13.55 4.34
N VAL A 75 14.71 13.19 5.50
CA VAL A 75 14.04 12.38 6.51
C VAL A 75 13.85 13.15 7.80
N TYR A 76 12.74 12.83 8.46
CA TYR A 76 12.33 13.43 9.72
C TYR A 76 11.87 12.32 10.66
N ALA A 77 12.49 12.21 11.83
CA ALA A 77 12.23 11.15 12.80
C ALA A 77 11.92 11.67 14.20
N ASN A 78 11.13 10.90 14.94
CA ASN A 78 10.76 11.17 16.35
C ASN A 78 11.85 10.74 17.35
N VAL A 79 12.74 9.82 16.96
CA VAL A 79 13.82 9.28 17.80
C VAL A 79 15.15 9.28 17.02
N PRO A 80 16.32 9.21 17.69
CA PRO A 80 17.60 9.05 16.98
C PRO A 80 17.71 7.66 16.36
N ASP A 81 18.51 7.53 15.30
CA ASP A 81 18.99 6.23 14.83
C ASP A 81 20.15 5.71 15.69
N ALA A 82 20.33 4.39 15.74
CA ALA A 82 21.34 3.76 16.58
C ALA A 82 22.79 4.12 16.19
N HIS A 83 23.04 4.48 14.92
CA HIS A 83 24.38 4.85 14.44
C HIS A 83 24.63 6.36 14.39
N GLY A 84 23.66 7.19 14.82
CA GLY A 84 23.81 8.65 14.91
C GLY A 84 23.95 9.37 13.57
N VAL A 85 23.41 8.80 12.49
CA VAL A 85 23.34 9.42 11.16
C VAL A 85 22.45 10.66 11.21
N LEU A 86 21.29 10.56 11.84
CA LEU A 86 20.32 11.63 12.01
C LEU A 86 20.81 12.66 13.04
N LYS A 87 20.59 13.94 12.72
CA LYS A 87 20.99 15.06 13.57
C LYS A 87 19.75 15.73 14.17
N PHE A 88 19.81 15.96 15.48
CA PHE A 88 18.74 16.64 16.20
C PHE A 88 18.70 18.13 15.84
N ASP A 89 17.54 18.61 15.41
CA ASP A 89 17.26 20.01 15.13
C ASP A 89 15.81 20.33 15.55
N LYS A 90 15.65 21.26 16.50
CA LYS A 90 14.34 21.78 16.93
C LYS A 90 13.31 20.69 17.30
N GLY A 91 13.72 19.67 18.05
CA GLY A 91 12.80 18.64 18.57
C GLY A 91 12.59 17.44 17.64
N ILE A 92 13.18 17.45 16.44
CA ILE A 92 13.10 16.36 15.47
C ILE A 92 14.49 15.95 14.98
N TYR A 93 14.63 14.69 14.60
CA TYR A 93 15.86 14.17 14.01
C TYR A 93 15.78 14.26 12.49
N LYS A 94 16.82 14.79 11.85
CA LYS A 94 16.86 15.05 10.41
C LYS A 94 18.08 14.43 9.74
N GLY A 95 17.92 14.08 8.47
CA GLY A 95 19.02 13.59 7.63
C GLY A 95 18.60 13.47 6.17
N ILE A 96 19.43 12.78 5.40
CA ILE A 96 19.12 12.40 4.01
C ILE A 96 19.13 10.88 3.95
N LEU A 97 18.07 10.28 3.40
CA LEU A 97 18.00 8.85 3.18
C LEU A 97 18.97 8.46 2.04
N PRO A 98 19.90 7.51 2.26
CA PRO A 98 20.82 7.05 1.20
C PRO A 98 20.05 6.51 0.00
N LYS A 99 20.53 6.73 -1.23
CA LYS A 99 19.83 6.36 -2.48
C LYS A 99 19.45 4.88 -2.56
N GLU A 100 20.24 4.03 -1.91
CA GLU A 100 20.11 2.58 -1.89
C GLU A 100 18.91 2.11 -1.04
N VAL A 101 18.37 2.97 -0.19
CA VAL A 101 17.17 2.66 0.60
C VAL A 101 15.92 3.07 -0.19
N THR A 102 15.05 2.11 -0.49
CA THR A 102 13.80 2.37 -1.20
C THR A 102 12.83 3.15 -0.31
N ILE A 103 12.04 4.06 -0.91
CA ILE A 103 11.04 4.85 -0.21
C ILE A 103 9.67 4.22 -0.43
N SER A 104 9.03 3.79 0.65
CA SER A 104 7.66 3.25 0.65
C SER A 104 7.05 3.37 2.03
N ASN A 105 5.72 3.31 2.11
CA ASN A 105 5.04 3.10 3.38
C ASN A 105 5.19 1.62 3.74
N THR A 106 6.03 1.33 4.75
CA THR A 106 6.37 -0.03 5.21
C THR A 106 7.20 0.05 6.49
N ASP A 107 7.47 -1.10 7.10
CA ASP A 107 8.52 -1.23 8.11
C ASP A 107 9.90 -1.49 7.47
N ILE A 108 10.96 -0.89 8.02
CA ILE A 108 12.33 -1.06 7.49
C ILE A 108 13.39 -1.09 8.59
N GLN A 109 14.43 -1.92 8.39
CA GLN A 109 15.65 -1.84 9.17
C GLN A 109 16.64 -0.85 8.53
N TRP A 110 16.90 0.29 9.17
CA TRP A 110 17.85 1.28 8.67
C TRP A 110 18.64 1.95 9.81
N SER A 111 19.95 2.08 9.60
CA SER A 111 20.90 2.70 10.54
C SER A 111 20.81 2.13 11.97
N GLY A 112 20.62 0.82 12.06
CA GLY A 112 20.54 0.07 13.32
C GLY A 112 19.20 0.19 14.07
N THR A 113 18.18 0.79 13.45
CA THR A 113 16.85 0.98 14.02
C THR A 113 15.76 0.40 13.09
N HIS A 114 14.71 -0.19 13.66
CA HIS A 114 13.53 -0.66 12.94
C HIS A 114 12.49 0.46 12.92
N TRP A 115 12.21 1.00 11.74
CA TRP A 115 11.36 2.18 11.55
C TRP A 115 10.04 1.81 10.91
N ALA A 116 8.98 2.49 11.32
CA ALA A 116 7.82 2.72 10.47
C ALA A 116 8.18 3.85 9.50
N MET A 117 8.36 3.55 8.21
CA MET A 117 8.62 4.54 7.17
C MET A 117 7.30 5.02 6.56
N ILE A 118 7.12 6.33 6.44
CA ILE A 118 5.97 6.92 5.75
C ILE A 118 6.44 8.01 4.79
N THR A 119 5.89 7.98 3.58
CA THR A 119 6.17 8.94 2.52
C THR A 119 5.37 10.23 2.71
N LEU A 120 6.03 11.37 2.56
CA LEU A 120 5.43 12.72 2.58
C LEU A 120 4.95 13.13 1.16
N PRO A 121 3.95 14.02 1.06
CA PRO A 121 3.21 14.66 2.14
C PRO A 121 2.10 13.76 2.72
N LEU A 122 1.86 13.88 4.02
CA LEU A 122 0.71 13.22 4.66
C LEU A 122 -0.59 13.99 4.44
N SER A 123 -1.72 13.29 4.61
CA SER A 123 -3.06 13.88 4.52
C SER A 123 -3.22 15.09 5.47
N ALA A 124 -3.95 16.12 5.03
CA ALA A 124 -4.35 17.20 5.95
C ALA A 124 -5.37 16.74 7.00
N ASN A 125 -6.09 15.64 6.74
CA ASN A 125 -7.02 15.03 7.69
C ASN A 125 -6.25 14.25 8.76
N GLU A 126 -6.47 14.60 10.03
CA GLU A 126 -5.81 13.96 11.18
C GLU A 126 -6.10 12.47 11.28
N HIS A 127 -7.36 12.05 11.11
CA HIS A 127 -7.72 10.64 11.18
C HIS A 127 -6.94 9.82 10.16
N ASP A 128 -6.85 10.31 8.92
CA ASP A 128 -6.13 9.61 7.85
C ASP A 128 -4.61 9.57 8.10
N ARG A 129 -4.02 10.61 8.72
CA ARG A 129 -2.60 10.59 9.10
C ARG A 129 -2.31 9.61 10.23
N VAL A 130 -3.11 9.64 11.29
CA VAL A 130 -2.92 8.75 12.44
C VAL A 130 -3.12 7.30 12.00
N ASP A 131 -4.13 7.04 11.18
CA ASP A 131 -4.42 5.72 10.59
C ASP A 131 -3.20 5.14 9.86
N ILE A 132 -2.64 5.85 8.88
CA ILE A 132 -1.48 5.33 8.12
C ILE A 132 -0.23 5.18 8.98
N ILE A 133 0.07 6.11 9.89
CA ILE A 133 1.29 5.99 10.71
C ILE A 133 1.16 4.84 11.71
N THR A 134 -0.01 4.66 12.32
CA THR A 134 -0.24 3.56 13.28
C THR A 134 -0.36 2.21 12.59
N HIS A 135 -0.82 2.16 11.34
CA HIS A 135 -0.70 0.98 10.46
C HIS A 135 0.76 0.56 10.31
N GLU A 136 1.65 1.48 9.91
CA GLU A 136 3.07 1.17 9.75
C GLU A 136 3.78 0.85 11.07
N LEU A 137 3.41 1.51 12.18
CA LEU A 137 3.91 1.14 13.51
C LEU A 137 3.46 -0.26 13.93
N PHE A 138 2.28 -0.70 13.48
CA PHE A 138 1.83 -2.06 13.77
C PHE A 138 2.69 -3.09 13.04
N HIS A 139 3.14 -2.83 11.81
CA HIS A 139 4.12 -3.70 11.14
C HIS A 139 5.44 -3.83 11.93
N VAL A 140 5.93 -2.73 12.52
CA VAL A 140 7.08 -2.77 13.44
C VAL A 140 6.79 -3.64 14.68
N ALA A 141 5.57 -3.57 15.22
CA ALA A 141 5.17 -4.31 16.41
C ALA A 141 4.83 -5.79 16.15
N GLN A 142 4.37 -6.16 14.95
CA GLN A 142 3.86 -7.49 14.59
C GLN A 142 4.78 -8.65 15.01
N PRO A 143 6.11 -8.62 14.74
CA PRO A 143 7.00 -9.71 15.15
C PRO A 143 7.00 -9.96 16.66
N SER A 144 6.92 -8.89 17.46
CA SER A 144 6.89 -8.99 18.92
C SER A 144 5.56 -9.48 19.48
N LEU A 145 4.50 -9.43 18.68
CA LEU A 145 3.17 -9.98 18.98
C LEU A 145 3.04 -11.43 18.48
N GLY A 146 4.10 -12.01 17.90
CA GLY A 146 4.12 -13.40 17.41
C GLY A 146 3.59 -13.58 15.99
N PHE A 147 3.28 -12.51 15.26
CA PHE A 147 2.89 -12.61 13.85
C PHE A 147 4.12 -12.83 12.97
N GLN A 148 4.08 -13.90 12.17
CA GLN A 148 5.13 -14.19 11.20
C GLN A 148 4.77 -13.57 9.85
N ILE A 149 5.73 -12.88 9.23
CA ILE A 149 5.54 -12.28 7.91
C ILE A 149 5.77 -13.38 6.87
N ARG A 150 4.69 -13.82 6.20
CA ARG A 150 4.79 -14.60 4.96
C ARG A 150 4.23 -13.78 3.82
N ARG A 151 5.04 -13.62 2.76
CA ARG A 151 4.71 -12.79 1.59
C ARG A 151 4.34 -13.71 0.44
N GLU A 152 3.24 -14.41 0.62
CA GLU A 152 2.65 -15.25 -0.42
C GLU A 152 1.73 -14.39 -1.29
N GLU A 153 1.75 -14.62 -2.61
CA GLU A 153 0.90 -13.90 -3.55
C GLU A 153 -0.43 -14.63 -3.75
N ASN A 154 -1.52 -13.87 -3.84
CA ASN A 154 -2.87 -14.41 -4.05
C ASN A 154 -3.28 -14.31 -5.52
N ASN A 155 -2.52 -14.96 -6.41
CA ASN A 155 -2.66 -14.83 -7.86
C ASN A 155 -4.06 -15.19 -8.37
N HIS A 156 -4.76 -16.10 -7.69
CA HIS A 156 -6.15 -16.45 -8.01
C HIS A 156 -7.12 -15.27 -7.90
N LEU A 157 -6.78 -14.24 -7.11
CA LEU A 157 -7.55 -13.00 -7.02
C LEU A 157 -7.34 -12.07 -8.21
N ASP A 158 -6.56 -12.46 -9.22
CA ASP A 158 -6.57 -11.82 -10.54
C ASP A 158 -7.15 -12.69 -11.66
N VAL A 159 -7.58 -13.91 -11.31
CA VAL A 159 -8.35 -14.82 -12.17
C VAL A 159 -9.84 -14.57 -11.99
N ARG A 160 -10.61 -14.73 -13.07
CA ARG A 160 -12.04 -14.37 -13.12
C ARG A 160 -12.89 -14.89 -11.97
N GLU A 161 -12.91 -16.19 -11.70
CA GLU A 161 -13.77 -16.74 -10.64
C GLU A 161 -13.33 -16.23 -9.25
N GLY A 162 -12.03 -16.15 -8.98
CA GLY A 162 -11.50 -15.58 -7.74
C GLY A 162 -11.95 -14.13 -7.52
N ARG A 163 -11.86 -13.31 -8.57
CA ARG A 163 -12.35 -11.93 -8.57
C ARG A 163 -13.86 -11.84 -8.37
N ILE A 164 -14.65 -12.66 -9.06
CA ILE A 164 -16.12 -12.67 -8.91
C ILE A 164 -16.53 -12.91 -7.45
N TYR A 165 -16.00 -13.97 -6.82
CA TYR A 165 -16.39 -14.29 -5.45
C TYR A 165 -15.82 -13.32 -4.42
N LEU A 166 -14.65 -12.71 -4.66
CA LEU A 166 -14.17 -11.60 -3.84
C LEU A 166 -15.06 -10.37 -3.96
N ARG A 167 -15.51 -10.01 -5.16
CA ARG A 167 -16.43 -8.87 -5.33
C ARG A 167 -17.79 -9.13 -4.71
N LEU A 168 -18.28 -10.37 -4.75
CA LEU A 168 -19.49 -10.79 -4.04
C LEU A 168 -19.33 -10.70 -2.52
N GLU A 169 -18.17 -11.13 -1.99
CA GLU A 169 -17.82 -10.93 -0.58
C GLU A 169 -17.87 -9.44 -0.21
N MET A 170 -17.21 -8.58 -0.99
CA MET A 170 -17.21 -7.13 -0.76
C MET A 170 -18.61 -6.51 -0.82
N ALA A 171 -19.44 -6.90 -1.79
CA ALA A 171 -20.82 -6.43 -1.88
C ALA A 171 -21.67 -6.86 -0.68
N ALA A 172 -21.44 -8.06 -0.14
CA ALA A 172 -22.10 -8.52 1.08
C ALA A 172 -21.59 -7.77 2.33
N LEU A 173 -20.29 -7.52 2.44
CA LEU A 173 -19.70 -6.70 3.51
C LEU A 173 -20.23 -5.26 3.49
N GLU A 174 -20.36 -4.66 2.31
CA GLU A 174 -20.96 -3.34 2.13
C GLU A 174 -22.44 -3.33 2.56
N ALA A 175 -23.20 -4.34 2.15
CA ALA A 175 -24.60 -4.50 2.57
C ALA A 175 -24.74 -4.65 4.10
N ALA A 176 -23.80 -5.35 4.74
CA ALA A 176 -23.75 -5.44 6.20
C ALA A 176 -23.56 -4.05 6.84
N LEU A 177 -22.61 -3.24 6.37
CA LEU A 177 -22.37 -1.89 6.87
C LEU A 177 -23.57 -0.96 6.65
N LYS A 178 -24.27 -1.10 5.51
CA LYS A 178 -25.46 -0.31 5.16
C LYS A 178 -26.74 -0.79 5.86
N ALA A 179 -26.72 -1.97 6.51
CA ALA A 179 -27.88 -2.51 7.21
C ALA A 179 -28.25 -1.64 8.43
N ARG A 180 -29.56 -1.46 8.65
CA ARG A 180 -30.08 -0.67 9.78
C ARG A 180 -30.17 -1.45 11.08
N ARG A 181 -30.22 -2.78 11.00
CA ARG A 181 -30.39 -3.70 12.12
C ARG A 181 -29.23 -4.68 12.15
N PHE A 182 -28.76 -5.00 13.35
CA PHE A 182 -27.59 -5.86 13.53
C PHE A 182 -27.85 -7.28 13.03
N GLU A 183 -29.06 -7.82 13.25
CA GLU A 183 -29.44 -9.16 12.78
C GLU A 183 -29.35 -9.26 11.26
N ARG A 184 -29.76 -8.20 10.54
CA ARG A 184 -29.63 -8.14 9.08
C ARG A 184 -28.17 -7.96 8.64
N ALA A 185 -27.36 -7.24 9.41
CA ALA A 185 -25.93 -7.15 9.15
C ALA A 185 -25.26 -8.53 9.31
N GLU A 186 -25.59 -9.29 10.36
CA GLU A 186 -25.08 -10.66 10.56
C GLU A 186 -25.47 -11.61 9.42
N GLU A 187 -26.69 -11.51 8.87
CA GLU A 187 -27.06 -12.27 7.67
C GLU A 187 -26.16 -11.93 6.46
N HIS A 188 -25.85 -10.65 6.26
CA HIS A 188 -24.93 -10.23 5.20
C HIS A 188 -23.49 -10.69 5.45
N LEU A 189 -23.01 -10.68 6.70
CA LEU A 189 -21.69 -11.22 7.07
C LEU A 189 -21.58 -12.72 6.82
N LYS A 190 -22.62 -13.49 7.15
CA LYS A 190 -22.69 -14.93 6.82
C LYS A 190 -22.59 -15.17 5.31
N ASN A 191 -23.29 -14.36 4.52
CA ASN A 191 -23.23 -14.45 3.05
C ASN A 191 -21.85 -14.07 2.49
N ALA A 192 -21.19 -13.05 3.06
CA ALA A 192 -19.81 -12.70 2.71
C ALA A 192 -18.86 -13.88 2.95
N LEU A 193 -18.99 -14.56 4.09
CA LEU A 193 -18.21 -15.74 4.43
C LEU A 193 -18.52 -16.93 3.50
N ILE A 194 -19.77 -17.11 3.05
CA ILE A 194 -20.12 -18.12 2.04
C ILE A 194 -19.33 -17.89 0.74
N PHE A 195 -19.26 -16.65 0.25
CA PHE A 195 -18.50 -16.32 -0.96
C PHE A 195 -17.00 -16.54 -0.77
N ARG A 196 -16.45 -16.08 0.36
CA ARG A 196 -15.05 -16.34 0.74
C ARG A 196 -14.73 -17.83 0.75
N LYS A 197 -15.52 -18.63 1.48
CA LYS A 197 -15.26 -20.07 1.62
C LYS A 197 -15.41 -20.80 0.30
N TYR A 198 -16.40 -20.43 -0.51
CA TYR A 198 -16.55 -20.99 -1.85
C TYR A 198 -15.37 -20.65 -2.75
N ARG A 199 -14.88 -19.40 -2.74
CA ARG A 199 -13.64 -19.01 -3.44
C ARG A 199 -12.47 -19.88 -3.02
N GLN A 200 -12.27 -20.07 -1.71
CA GLN A 200 -11.19 -20.88 -1.17
C GLN A 200 -11.28 -22.36 -1.58
N MET A 201 -12.51 -22.90 -1.76
CA MET A 201 -12.71 -24.24 -2.29
C MET A 201 -12.32 -24.38 -3.77
N LEU A 202 -12.42 -23.31 -4.57
CA LEU A 202 -12.02 -23.32 -5.98
C LEU A 202 -10.50 -23.30 -6.16
N TYR A 203 -9.78 -22.66 -5.24
CA TYR A 203 -8.34 -22.44 -5.31
C TYR A 203 -7.67 -23.04 -4.08
N ARG A 204 -7.29 -24.32 -4.16
CA ARG A 204 -6.66 -25.04 -3.04
C ARG A 204 -5.41 -24.31 -2.55
N GLY A 205 -5.30 -24.10 -1.24
CA GLY A 205 -4.17 -23.40 -0.62
C GLY A 205 -4.41 -21.90 -0.45
N SER A 206 -5.40 -21.32 -1.15
CA SER A 206 -5.74 -19.91 -1.00
C SER A 206 -6.22 -19.55 0.41
N GLU A 207 -6.78 -20.50 1.16
CA GLU A 207 -7.11 -20.29 2.57
C GLU A 207 -5.89 -19.96 3.44
N THR A 208 -4.70 -20.40 3.03
CA THR A 208 -3.44 -20.11 3.74
C THR A 208 -2.83 -18.81 3.24
N THR A 209 -2.74 -18.62 1.92
CA THR A 209 -2.12 -17.44 1.31
C THR A 209 -2.95 -16.17 1.61
N GLU A 210 -4.29 -16.28 1.57
CA GLU A 210 -5.18 -15.16 1.88
C GLU A 210 -5.08 -14.82 3.37
N ASN A 211 -5.13 -15.83 4.24
CA ASN A 211 -5.02 -15.64 5.69
C ASN A 211 -3.71 -14.97 6.08
N SER A 212 -2.60 -15.36 5.45
CA SER A 212 -1.29 -14.73 5.68
C SER A 212 -1.32 -13.24 5.40
N LEU A 213 -1.91 -12.82 4.28
CA LEU A 213 -2.01 -11.41 3.94
C LEU A 213 -3.00 -10.66 4.84
N GLU A 214 -4.09 -11.30 5.25
CA GLU A 214 -5.05 -10.73 6.20
C GLU A 214 -4.45 -10.53 7.60
N LEU A 215 -3.61 -11.46 8.08
CA LEU A 215 -2.86 -11.29 9.32
C LEU A 215 -1.81 -10.17 9.19
N LEU A 216 -1.16 -10.06 8.04
CA LEU A 216 -0.13 -9.05 7.77
C LEU A 216 -0.75 -7.65 7.60
N GLU A 217 -1.54 -7.45 6.56
CA GLU A 217 -2.06 -6.13 6.14
C GLU A 217 -3.42 -5.83 6.76
N GLY A 218 -4.27 -6.85 6.92
CA GLY A 218 -5.63 -6.67 7.42
C GLY A 218 -5.66 -6.26 8.89
N LEU A 219 -4.86 -6.90 9.76
CA LEU A 219 -4.73 -6.52 11.17
C LEU A 219 -4.02 -5.18 11.36
N ALA A 220 -3.02 -4.87 10.54
CA ALA A 220 -2.39 -3.55 10.51
C ALA A 220 -3.41 -2.46 10.17
N THR A 221 -4.22 -2.70 9.14
CA THR A 221 -5.27 -1.76 8.71
C THR A 221 -6.34 -1.59 9.78
N TYR A 222 -6.81 -2.68 10.39
CA TYR A 222 -7.77 -2.60 11.49
C TYR A 222 -7.21 -1.80 12.67
N THR A 223 -5.94 -2.05 13.04
CA THR A 223 -5.27 -1.34 14.14
C THR A 223 -5.18 0.16 13.85
N GLY A 224 -4.74 0.53 12.65
CA GLY A 224 -4.66 1.93 12.24
C GLY A 224 -6.01 2.64 12.29
N GLN A 225 -7.05 1.97 11.80
CA GLN A 225 -8.41 2.52 11.80
C GLN A 225 -8.99 2.69 13.21
N ILE A 226 -8.77 1.75 14.13
CA ILE A 226 -9.17 1.90 15.54
C ILE A 226 -8.44 3.09 16.19
N MET A 227 -7.13 3.20 15.97
CA MET A 227 -6.31 4.26 16.59
C MET A 227 -6.54 5.65 15.96
N SER A 228 -7.16 5.72 14.77
CA SER A 228 -7.40 6.97 14.04
C SER A 228 -8.26 8.00 14.78
N GLY A 229 -8.97 7.61 15.84
CA GLY A 229 -9.87 8.50 16.59
C GLY A 229 -11.23 8.74 15.90
N ARG A 230 -11.53 8.03 14.80
CA ARG A 230 -12.87 8.04 14.19
C ARG A 230 -13.87 7.41 15.16
N ASN A 231 -14.99 8.09 15.39
CA ASN A 231 -16.10 7.47 16.11
C ASN A 231 -16.77 6.36 15.27
N LYS A 232 -17.63 5.54 15.90
CA LYS A 232 -18.32 4.42 15.24
C LYS A 232 -18.98 4.78 13.90
N TRP A 233 -19.66 5.92 13.82
CA TRP A 233 -20.35 6.33 12.59
C TRP A 233 -19.37 6.78 11.52
N GLN A 234 -18.37 7.58 11.89
CA GLN A 234 -17.32 8.00 10.97
C GLN A 234 -16.55 6.79 10.42
N TRP A 235 -16.22 5.82 11.27
CA TRP A 235 -15.53 4.61 10.86
C TRP A 235 -16.37 3.76 9.92
N ARG A 236 -17.67 3.60 10.20
CA ARG A 236 -18.59 2.89 9.31
C ARG A 236 -18.67 3.53 7.92
N GLU A 237 -18.87 4.85 7.84
CA GLU A 237 -18.92 5.55 6.55
C GLU A 237 -17.57 5.52 5.82
N TYR A 238 -16.47 5.55 6.57
CA TYR A 238 -15.12 5.37 6.01
C TYR A 238 -14.95 3.99 5.37
N LEU A 239 -15.35 2.91 6.05
CA LEU A 239 -15.33 1.55 5.50
C LEU A 239 -16.19 1.41 4.24
N ILE A 240 -17.42 1.96 4.25
CA ILE A 240 -18.28 1.96 3.06
C ILE A 240 -17.58 2.62 1.88
N ARG A 241 -17.02 3.82 2.08
CA ARG A 241 -16.30 4.54 1.03
C ARG A 241 -15.11 3.75 0.50
N ARG A 242 -14.38 3.05 1.36
CA ARG A 242 -13.25 2.22 0.93
C ARG A 242 -13.68 1.05 0.06
N ILE A 243 -14.75 0.34 0.42
CA ILE A 243 -15.30 -0.73 -0.44
C ILE A 243 -15.74 -0.18 -1.80
N GLU A 244 -16.41 0.98 -1.82
CA GLU A 244 -16.83 1.64 -3.08
C GLU A 244 -15.62 2.03 -3.97
N LEU A 245 -14.47 2.36 -3.37
CA LEU A 245 -13.23 2.62 -4.10
C LEU A 245 -12.52 1.32 -4.53
N PHE A 246 -12.61 0.27 -3.71
CA PHE A 246 -12.02 -1.04 -3.97
C PHE A 246 -12.54 -1.66 -5.26
N GLU A 247 -13.81 -1.42 -5.64
CA GLU A 247 -14.36 -1.88 -6.92
C GLU A 247 -13.56 -1.41 -8.15
N LYS A 248 -12.78 -0.32 -8.02
CA LYS A 248 -11.97 0.26 -9.10
C LYS A 248 -10.52 -0.20 -9.10
N VAL A 249 -10.11 -1.00 -8.11
CA VAL A 249 -8.73 -1.46 -7.98
C VAL A 249 -8.42 -2.48 -9.09
N PRO A 250 -7.35 -2.26 -9.89
CA PRO A 250 -7.02 -3.13 -11.02
C PRO A 250 -6.72 -4.59 -10.63
N SER A 251 -5.99 -4.78 -9.53
CA SER A 251 -5.53 -6.09 -9.05
C SER A 251 -5.87 -6.31 -7.58
N PHE A 252 -6.47 -7.47 -7.27
CA PHE A 252 -6.88 -7.82 -5.91
C PHE A 252 -5.87 -8.67 -5.14
N VAL A 253 -4.79 -9.09 -5.81
CA VAL A 253 -3.76 -10.03 -5.30
C VAL A 253 -3.20 -9.62 -3.94
N ARG A 254 -2.95 -8.31 -3.75
CA ARG A 254 -2.44 -7.76 -2.49
C ARG A 254 -3.37 -6.78 -1.80
N SER A 255 -4.46 -6.37 -2.43
CA SER A 255 -5.28 -5.24 -1.96
C SER A 255 -6.50 -5.64 -1.14
N PHE A 256 -6.97 -6.88 -1.24
CA PHE A 256 -8.23 -7.30 -0.59
C PHE A 256 -8.17 -7.27 0.94
N ALA A 257 -7.02 -7.63 1.52
CA ALA A 257 -6.82 -7.76 2.97
C ALA A 257 -7.03 -6.43 3.71
N TYR A 258 -6.70 -5.30 3.06
CA TYR A 258 -6.92 -3.96 3.59
C TYR A 258 -8.40 -3.61 3.75
N GLU A 259 -9.31 -4.35 3.11
CA GLU A 259 -10.75 -4.08 3.15
C GLU A 259 -11.52 -5.14 3.93
N THR A 260 -11.18 -6.42 3.80
CA THR A 260 -11.93 -7.51 4.45
C THR A 260 -11.85 -7.44 5.98
N VAL A 261 -10.63 -7.54 6.54
CA VAL A 261 -10.41 -7.64 7.99
C VAL A 261 -10.97 -6.44 8.74
N PRO A 262 -10.79 -5.18 8.28
CA PRO A 262 -11.37 -4.05 8.99
C PRO A 262 -12.90 -4.07 9.06
N VAL A 263 -13.60 -4.62 8.05
CA VAL A 263 -15.07 -4.71 8.09
C VAL A 263 -15.52 -5.82 9.04
N TYR A 264 -14.91 -7.00 9.00
CA TYR A 264 -15.19 -8.03 10.01
C TYR A 264 -14.86 -7.53 11.42
N GLY A 265 -13.70 -6.89 11.57
CA GLY A 265 -13.23 -6.28 12.82
C GLY A 265 -14.17 -5.20 13.34
N PHE A 266 -14.79 -4.39 12.48
CA PHE A 266 -15.84 -3.45 12.88
C PHE A 266 -16.96 -4.17 13.62
N PHE A 267 -17.57 -5.19 13.00
CA PHE A 267 -18.68 -5.93 13.62
C PHE A 267 -18.25 -6.73 14.85
N LEU A 268 -17.08 -7.36 14.80
CA LEU A 268 -16.53 -8.10 15.92
C LEU A 268 -16.28 -7.19 17.12
N TYR A 269 -15.73 -6.00 16.93
CA TYR A 269 -15.50 -5.05 18.03
C TYR A 269 -16.78 -4.69 18.78
N GLN A 270 -17.95 -4.76 18.11
CA GLN A 270 -19.24 -4.49 18.74
C GLN A 270 -19.84 -5.70 19.46
N LYS A 271 -19.49 -6.92 19.03
CA LYS A 271 -19.90 -8.17 19.66
C LYS A 271 -18.99 -8.55 20.83
N ASP A 272 -17.69 -8.35 20.64
CA ASP A 272 -16.60 -8.57 21.57
C ASP A 272 -15.46 -7.57 21.28
N ASN A 273 -15.36 -6.54 22.10
CA ASN A 273 -14.32 -5.51 21.96
C ASN A 273 -12.90 -5.99 22.27
N HIS A 274 -12.72 -7.26 22.63
CA HIS A 274 -11.42 -7.92 22.81
C HIS A 274 -11.15 -9.02 21.78
N TRP A 275 -11.94 -9.13 20.70
CA TRP A 275 -11.79 -10.19 19.70
C TRP A 275 -10.36 -10.32 19.16
N ASN A 276 -9.70 -9.19 18.93
CA ASN A 276 -8.37 -9.13 18.34
C ASN A 276 -7.30 -9.72 19.27
N LYS A 277 -7.51 -9.73 20.60
CA LYS A 277 -6.61 -10.38 21.56
C LYS A 277 -6.66 -11.91 21.52
N LYS A 278 -7.65 -12.47 20.83
CA LYS A 278 -7.81 -13.91 20.62
C LYS A 278 -7.19 -14.35 19.29
N VAL A 279 -6.57 -13.43 18.55
CA VAL A 279 -5.93 -13.68 17.27
C VAL A 279 -4.42 -13.64 17.47
N ASP A 280 -3.75 -14.66 16.96
CA ASP A 280 -2.29 -14.82 16.93
C ASP A 280 -1.81 -15.20 15.52
N GLY A 281 -0.51 -15.43 15.38
CA GLY A 281 0.12 -15.77 14.10
C GLY A 281 -0.34 -17.09 13.47
N GLU A 282 -1.03 -17.95 14.20
CA GLU A 282 -1.52 -19.26 13.72
C GLU A 282 -3.04 -19.27 13.54
N THR A 283 -3.71 -18.14 13.81
CA THR A 283 -5.16 -18.02 13.70
C THR A 283 -5.61 -18.06 12.25
N GLN A 284 -6.56 -18.95 11.95
CA GLN A 284 -7.23 -19.02 10.65
C GLN A 284 -8.46 -18.11 10.65
N LEU A 285 -8.31 -16.90 10.12
CA LEU A 285 -9.30 -15.82 10.18
C LEU A 285 -10.64 -16.19 9.55
N THR A 286 -10.66 -16.95 8.43
CA THR A 286 -11.94 -17.46 7.87
C THR A 286 -12.72 -18.25 8.92
N GLU A 287 -12.07 -19.20 9.61
CA GLU A 287 -12.74 -20.03 10.62
C GLU A 287 -13.11 -19.21 11.85
N PHE A 288 -12.21 -18.32 12.29
CA PHE A 288 -12.46 -17.42 13.41
C PHE A 288 -13.70 -16.53 13.18
N PHE A 289 -13.81 -15.91 12.00
CA PHE A 289 -14.99 -15.11 11.63
C PHE A 289 -16.24 -15.97 11.51
N SER A 290 -16.11 -17.18 10.96
CA SER A 290 -17.23 -18.12 10.79
C SER A 290 -17.82 -18.56 12.12
N GLU A 291 -16.97 -18.86 13.10
CA GLU A 291 -17.39 -19.17 14.46
C GLU A 291 -18.05 -17.95 15.12
N ALA A 292 -17.40 -16.78 15.04
CA ALA A 292 -17.91 -15.57 15.68
C ALA A 292 -19.26 -15.11 15.14
N PHE A 293 -19.56 -15.36 13.87
CA PHE A 293 -20.85 -15.04 13.25
C PHE A 293 -21.79 -16.23 13.10
N GLU A 294 -21.46 -17.41 13.64
CA GLU A 294 -22.29 -18.63 13.55
C GLU A 294 -22.65 -18.99 12.09
N ALA A 295 -21.67 -18.93 11.18
CA ALA A 295 -21.81 -19.30 9.78
C ALA A 295 -21.52 -20.81 9.60
N ASP A 296 -22.57 -21.63 9.44
CA ASP A 296 -22.39 -23.05 9.08
C ASP A 296 -22.08 -23.20 7.59
N MET A 297 -20.83 -23.55 7.28
CA MET A 297 -20.32 -23.66 5.91
C MET A 297 -19.73 -25.04 5.60
N ARG A 298 -20.15 -26.08 6.33
CA ARG A 298 -19.63 -27.45 6.14
C ARG A 298 -19.94 -28.03 4.76
N ILE A 299 -21.07 -27.64 4.16
CA ILE A 299 -21.49 -28.08 2.83
C ILE A 299 -21.94 -26.85 2.03
N LEU A 300 -21.15 -26.48 1.02
CA LEU A 300 -21.47 -25.39 0.09
C LEU A 300 -21.73 -25.94 -1.31
N LEU A 301 -23.00 -25.98 -1.70
CA LEU A 301 -23.41 -26.33 -3.06
C LEU A 301 -23.30 -25.10 -3.96
N GLN A 302 -22.72 -25.27 -5.15
CA GLN A 302 -22.59 -24.17 -6.12
C GLN A 302 -23.94 -23.52 -6.46
N SER A 303 -25.03 -24.30 -6.52
CA SER A 303 -26.38 -23.77 -6.77
C SER A 303 -26.85 -22.81 -5.67
N TYR A 304 -26.54 -23.13 -4.41
CA TYR A 304 -26.86 -22.26 -3.28
C TYR A 304 -26.02 -20.98 -3.30
N VAL A 305 -24.71 -21.08 -3.55
CA VAL A 305 -23.84 -19.90 -3.67
C VAL A 305 -24.31 -18.97 -4.79
N LYS A 306 -24.70 -19.54 -5.95
CA LYS A 306 -25.29 -18.76 -7.06
C LYS A 306 -26.61 -18.09 -6.69
N GLN A 307 -27.46 -18.77 -5.92
CA GLN A 307 -28.71 -18.18 -5.43
C GLN A 307 -28.44 -17.01 -4.49
N VAL A 308 -27.52 -17.16 -3.52
CA VAL A 308 -27.13 -16.07 -2.61
C VAL A 308 -26.55 -14.90 -3.40
N ALA A 309 -25.77 -15.15 -4.45
CA ALA A 309 -25.19 -14.11 -5.31
C ALA A 309 -26.22 -13.22 -6.02
N GLU A 310 -27.47 -13.67 -6.18
CA GLU A 310 -28.54 -12.86 -6.80
C GLU A 310 -28.85 -11.59 -5.99
N ASP A 311 -28.71 -11.64 -4.67
CA ASP A 311 -28.93 -10.51 -3.76
C ASP A 311 -27.80 -9.47 -3.80
N TYR A 312 -26.65 -9.81 -4.39
CA TYR A 312 -25.43 -9.00 -4.37
C TYR A 312 -24.94 -8.66 -5.78
N ARG A 313 -25.87 -8.46 -6.73
CA ARG A 313 -25.56 -8.08 -8.12
C ARG A 313 -24.67 -9.11 -8.84
N GLY A 314 -24.73 -10.39 -8.48
CA GLY A 314 -23.79 -11.40 -8.97
C GLY A 314 -23.75 -11.55 -10.49
N ARG A 315 -24.88 -11.38 -11.18
CA ARG A 315 -24.89 -11.38 -12.66
C ARG A 315 -24.08 -10.21 -13.24
N THR A 316 -24.28 -9.00 -12.70
CA THR A 316 -23.54 -7.81 -13.14
C THR A 316 -22.04 -7.96 -12.89
N ILE A 317 -21.66 -8.43 -11.70
CA ILE A 317 -20.25 -8.70 -11.35
C ILE A 317 -19.64 -9.71 -12.34
N ALA A 318 -20.34 -10.81 -12.61
CA ALA A 318 -19.85 -11.83 -13.54
C ALA A 318 -19.68 -11.31 -14.98
N ASP A 319 -20.60 -10.47 -15.45
CA ASP A 319 -20.52 -9.85 -16.77
C ASP A 319 -19.36 -8.85 -16.87
N GLU A 320 -19.11 -8.07 -15.81
CA GLU A 320 -17.99 -7.13 -15.72
C GLU A 320 -16.64 -7.84 -15.67
N GLU A 321 -16.50 -8.86 -14.83
CA GLU A 321 -15.26 -9.66 -14.77
C GLU A 321 -15.01 -10.44 -16.07
N GLY A 322 -16.06 -10.89 -16.76
CA GLY A 322 -15.94 -11.50 -18.09
C GLY A 322 -15.39 -10.53 -19.14
N LYS A 323 -15.78 -9.25 -19.10
CA LYS A 323 -15.20 -8.22 -19.98
C LYS A 323 -13.75 -7.91 -19.62
N ARG A 324 -13.46 -7.80 -18.32
CA ARG A 324 -12.11 -7.54 -17.79
C ARG A 324 -11.13 -8.65 -18.18
N GLU A 325 -11.54 -9.91 -18.04
CA GLU A 325 -10.76 -11.10 -18.41
C GLU A 325 -10.27 -11.04 -19.86
N VAL A 326 -11.14 -10.66 -20.82
CA VAL A 326 -10.75 -10.53 -22.23
C VAL A 326 -9.63 -9.50 -22.42
N SER A 327 -9.77 -8.30 -21.84
CA SER A 327 -8.73 -7.27 -21.93
C SER A 327 -7.46 -7.65 -21.16
N HIS A 328 -7.60 -8.34 -20.03
CA HIS A 328 -6.48 -8.74 -19.20
C HIS A 328 -5.63 -9.82 -19.89
N ASN A 329 -6.25 -10.78 -20.58
CA ASN A 329 -5.51 -11.79 -21.35
C ASN A 329 -4.63 -11.17 -22.43
N LEU A 330 -5.07 -10.08 -23.08
CA LEU A 330 -4.22 -9.35 -24.04
C LEU A 330 -3.00 -8.71 -23.36
N VAL A 331 -3.17 -8.22 -22.13
CA VAL A 331 -2.07 -7.65 -21.33
C VAL A 331 -1.08 -8.75 -20.91
N LEU A 332 -1.57 -9.93 -20.52
CA LEU A 332 -0.71 -11.08 -20.18
C LEU A 332 0.13 -11.52 -21.38
N GLU A 333 -0.49 -11.69 -22.55
CA GLU A 333 0.23 -12.07 -23.78
C GLU A 333 1.25 -11.01 -24.22
N MET A 334 0.91 -9.73 -24.10
CA MET A 334 1.85 -8.64 -24.35
C MET A 334 3.09 -8.74 -23.45
N TYR A 335 2.91 -8.98 -22.15
CA TYR A 335 4.04 -9.12 -21.22
C TYR A 335 4.85 -10.41 -21.43
N ARG A 336 4.19 -11.51 -21.82
CA ARG A 336 4.91 -12.75 -22.20
C ARG A 336 5.82 -12.53 -23.41
N GLY A 337 5.31 -11.88 -24.46
CA GLY A 337 6.14 -11.50 -25.60
C GLY A 337 7.35 -10.65 -25.17
N LYS A 338 7.08 -9.59 -24.38
CA LYS A 338 8.11 -8.66 -23.89
C LYS A 338 9.20 -9.31 -23.03
N PHE A 339 8.84 -10.26 -22.16
CA PHE A 339 9.78 -10.82 -21.17
C PHE A 339 10.28 -12.24 -21.47
N PHE A 340 9.74 -12.93 -22.48
CA PHE A 340 10.17 -14.29 -22.83
C PHE A 340 10.57 -14.47 -24.29
N GLU A 341 10.07 -13.64 -25.21
CA GLU A 341 10.31 -13.80 -26.65
C GLU A 341 11.28 -12.75 -27.20
N GLU A 342 11.15 -11.50 -26.72
CA GLU A 342 12.00 -10.38 -27.13
C GLU A 342 13.35 -10.37 -26.37
N PRO A 343 14.39 -9.71 -26.94
CA PRO A 343 15.63 -9.47 -26.22
C PRO A 343 15.37 -8.72 -24.91
N ARG A 344 16.01 -9.18 -23.83
CA ARG A 344 15.75 -8.68 -22.47
C ARG A 344 17.01 -8.58 -21.63
N LEU A 345 16.92 -7.83 -20.54
CA LEU A 345 17.94 -7.79 -19.49
C LEU A 345 17.46 -8.62 -18.30
N GLU A 346 18.21 -9.68 -17.97
CA GLU A 346 17.97 -10.52 -16.80
C GLU A 346 18.97 -10.16 -15.70
N ILE A 347 18.45 -9.85 -14.51
CA ILE A 347 19.26 -9.39 -13.39
C ILE A 347 19.04 -10.34 -12.22
N ARG A 348 20.15 -10.91 -11.74
CA ARG A 348 20.12 -11.79 -10.57
C ARG A 348 20.03 -10.95 -9.31
N LEU A 349 19.09 -11.31 -8.45
CA LEU A 349 18.87 -10.66 -7.15
C LEU A 349 19.74 -11.33 -6.07
N GLU A 350 20.30 -10.53 -5.17
CA GLU A 350 21.14 -10.96 -4.05
C GLU A 350 20.51 -10.54 -2.71
N GLU A 351 20.52 -9.24 -2.41
CA GLU A 351 19.96 -8.63 -1.18
C GLU A 351 19.01 -7.49 -1.55
N MET A 352 17.91 -7.85 -2.19
CA MET A 352 16.98 -6.87 -2.73
C MET A 352 16.14 -6.16 -1.66
N ASN A 353 15.87 -4.88 -1.89
CA ASN A 353 14.80 -4.09 -1.29
C ASN A 353 13.96 -3.48 -2.41
N MET A 354 12.66 -3.31 -2.19
CA MET A 354 11.76 -2.81 -3.24
C MET A 354 10.65 -1.92 -2.70
N ALA A 355 10.22 -0.98 -3.54
CA ALA A 355 9.02 -0.18 -3.37
C ALA A 355 8.16 -0.31 -4.63
N PHE A 356 6.88 -0.62 -4.47
CA PHE A 356 5.95 -0.83 -5.57
C PHE A 356 4.51 -0.50 -5.15
N ASN A 357 3.61 -0.46 -6.13
CA ASN A 357 2.18 -0.29 -5.87
C ASN A 357 1.49 -1.67 -5.76
N PRO A 358 0.93 -2.06 -4.61
CA PRO A 358 0.29 -3.37 -4.44
C PRO A 358 -1.04 -3.52 -5.20
N GLN A 359 -1.60 -2.43 -5.73
CA GLN A 359 -2.92 -2.40 -6.37
C GLN A 359 -2.91 -2.68 -7.88
N ASN A 360 -1.74 -2.74 -8.51
CA ASN A 360 -1.62 -2.85 -9.97
C ASN A 360 -0.68 -3.97 -10.45
N ILE A 361 -0.24 -4.87 -9.57
CA ILE A 361 0.60 -6.01 -9.98
C ILE A 361 -0.17 -6.98 -10.87
N ILE A 362 0.55 -7.64 -11.77
CA ILE A 362 -0.02 -8.50 -12.82
C ILE A 362 0.69 -9.86 -12.76
N PRO A 363 0.12 -10.86 -12.07
CA PRO A 363 0.64 -12.23 -12.10
C PRO A 363 0.49 -12.81 -13.50
N LEU A 364 1.56 -13.41 -14.05
CA LEU A 364 1.47 -14.10 -15.35
C LEU A 364 0.96 -15.54 -15.15
N ASP A 365 1.72 -16.33 -14.39
CA ASP A 365 1.31 -17.61 -13.82
C ASP A 365 2.26 -18.04 -12.68
N GLU A 366 2.04 -19.25 -12.14
CA GLU A 366 2.81 -19.82 -11.02
C GLU A 366 4.27 -20.19 -11.38
N ASP A 367 4.61 -20.37 -12.65
CA ASP A 367 5.96 -20.73 -13.11
C ASP A 367 6.70 -19.52 -13.72
N GLU A 368 5.97 -18.49 -14.13
CA GLU A 368 6.48 -17.34 -14.87
C GLU A 368 6.91 -16.19 -13.96
N GLY A 369 6.09 -15.83 -12.97
CA GLY A 369 6.34 -14.68 -12.10
C GLY A 369 5.22 -13.63 -12.12
N THR A 370 5.53 -12.48 -11.53
CA THR A 370 4.62 -11.32 -11.45
C THR A 370 5.25 -10.10 -12.09
N VAL A 371 4.49 -9.42 -12.95
CA VAL A 371 4.87 -8.14 -13.52
C VAL A 371 4.47 -7.00 -12.59
N TYR A 372 5.45 -6.15 -12.31
CA TYR A 372 5.31 -4.91 -11.57
C TYR A 372 5.37 -3.76 -12.58
N PRO A 373 4.23 -3.10 -12.91
CA PRO A 373 4.22 -2.03 -13.90
C PRO A 373 5.13 -0.85 -13.51
N THR A 374 5.21 -0.58 -12.21
CA THR A 374 6.11 0.41 -11.61
C THR A 374 6.79 -0.22 -10.41
N ILE A 375 8.11 -0.11 -10.32
CA ILE A 375 8.90 -0.63 -9.20
C ILE A 375 10.20 0.15 -9.05
N THR A 376 10.59 0.44 -7.82
CA THR A 376 11.98 0.76 -7.49
C THR A 376 12.57 -0.42 -6.76
N LEU A 377 13.64 -1.00 -7.28
CA LEU A 377 14.34 -2.14 -6.68
C LEU A 377 15.81 -1.75 -6.47
N SER A 378 16.30 -1.94 -5.26
CA SER A 378 17.69 -1.70 -4.88
C SER A 378 18.33 -3.02 -4.45
N ASP A 379 19.55 -3.26 -4.87
CA ASP A 379 20.32 -4.47 -4.56
C ASP A 379 21.82 -4.12 -4.61
N ASN A 380 22.69 -5.09 -4.33
CA ASN A 380 24.14 -4.94 -4.36
C ASN A 380 24.67 -4.42 -5.70
N TRP A 381 24.03 -4.77 -6.82
CA TRP A 381 24.44 -4.34 -8.15
C TRP A 381 24.04 -2.90 -8.49
N GLY A 382 23.09 -2.31 -7.77
CA GLY A 382 22.60 -0.96 -8.05
C GLY A 382 21.11 -0.78 -7.80
N VAL A 383 20.53 0.24 -8.43
CA VAL A 383 19.11 0.59 -8.29
C VAL A 383 18.44 0.55 -9.67
N LEU A 384 17.39 -0.26 -9.80
CA LEU A 384 16.45 -0.26 -10.92
C LEU A 384 15.24 0.61 -10.54
N THR A 385 14.92 1.57 -11.40
CA THR A 385 13.68 2.36 -11.34
C THR A 385 12.88 2.11 -12.61
N VAL A 386 11.65 1.64 -12.44
CA VAL A 386 10.68 1.38 -13.52
C VAL A 386 9.50 2.30 -13.31
N GLU A 387 9.29 3.21 -14.25
CA GLU A 387 8.16 4.13 -14.26
C GLU A 387 7.08 3.69 -15.27
N GLU A 388 7.51 3.00 -16.34
CA GLU A 388 6.64 2.46 -17.38
C GLU A 388 7.22 1.14 -17.93
N GLY A 389 6.45 0.42 -18.74
CA GLY A 389 6.92 -0.77 -19.46
C GLY A 389 7.03 -2.05 -18.61
N GLY A 390 7.09 -1.93 -17.29
CA GLY A 390 7.04 -3.02 -16.32
C GLY A 390 8.35 -3.78 -16.11
N ALA A 391 8.46 -4.45 -14.97
CA ALA A 391 9.50 -5.45 -14.68
C ALA A 391 8.86 -6.76 -14.23
N LEU A 392 9.33 -7.88 -14.78
CA LEU A 392 8.91 -9.22 -14.36
C LEU A 392 9.83 -9.72 -13.25
N LEU A 393 9.25 -10.06 -12.11
CA LEU A 393 9.93 -10.69 -10.99
C LEU A 393 9.53 -12.16 -10.94
N ARG A 394 10.51 -13.06 -11.00
CA ARG A 394 10.27 -14.51 -10.91
C ARG A 394 9.76 -14.89 -9.51
N ASN A 395 8.93 -15.93 -9.44
CA ASN A 395 8.34 -16.39 -8.18
C ASN A 395 9.38 -16.94 -7.16
N ASP A 396 10.57 -17.32 -7.62
CA ASP A 396 11.68 -17.70 -6.74
C ASP A 396 12.45 -16.50 -6.16
N TRP A 397 12.06 -15.27 -6.55
CA TRP A 397 12.67 -14.00 -6.15
C TRP A 397 14.17 -13.91 -6.47
N ARG A 398 14.67 -14.71 -7.42
CA ARG A 398 16.08 -14.71 -7.82
C ARG A 398 16.39 -13.83 -9.01
N TRP A 399 15.37 -13.48 -9.79
CA TRP A 399 15.56 -12.76 -11.04
C TRP A 399 14.50 -11.68 -11.22
N VAL A 400 14.96 -10.50 -11.57
CA VAL A 400 14.14 -9.45 -12.17
C VAL A 400 14.52 -9.31 -13.63
N ILE A 401 13.52 -9.15 -14.49
CA ILE A 401 13.63 -9.09 -15.94
C ILE A 401 13.00 -7.78 -16.41
N VAL A 402 13.73 -7.04 -17.24
CA VAL A 402 13.25 -5.84 -17.93
C VAL A 402 13.51 -5.97 -19.43
N SER A 403 12.87 -5.12 -20.24
CA SER A 403 13.06 -5.13 -21.71
C SER A 403 14.51 -4.82 -22.13
N GLU A 404 14.80 -4.94 -23.43
CA GLU A 404 16.14 -4.64 -23.96
C GLU A 404 16.66 -3.25 -23.55
N PRO A 405 17.93 -3.14 -23.10
CA PRO A 405 18.60 -1.86 -22.93
C PRO A 405 18.69 -1.09 -24.26
N LEU A 406 18.27 0.18 -24.24
CA LEU A 406 18.33 1.09 -25.40
C LEU A 406 19.56 2.01 -25.33
N GLU A 407 20.03 2.32 -24.12
CA GLU A 407 21.20 3.17 -23.88
C GLU A 407 22.06 2.58 -22.76
N ILE A 408 23.38 2.52 -22.98
CA ILE A 408 24.38 2.09 -22.00
C ILE A 408 25.46 3.17 -21.94
N THR A 409 25.43 3.98 -20.88
CA THR A 409 26.34 5.13 -20.71
C THR A 409 27.03 5.04 -19.34
N GLY A 410 28.19 4.38 -19.32
CA GLY A 410 28.98 4.19 -18.11
C GLY A 410 28.25 3.30 -17.09
N LYS A 411 27.82 3.90 -15.97
CA LYS A 411 27.04 3.22 -14.91
C LYS A 411 25.53 3.31 -15.10
N ARG A 412 25.06 4.14 -16.03
CA ARG A 412 23.64 4.31 -16.29
C ARG A 412 23.24 3.45 -17.47
N ILE A 413 22.24 2.60 -17.27
CA ILE A 413 21.63 1.77 -18.31
C ILE A 413 20.16 2.16 -18.37
N ALA A 414 19.62 2.37 -19.57
CA ALA A 414 18.21 2.72 -19.74
C ALA A 414 17.57 1.90 -20.85
N GLY A 415 16.31 1.53 -20.65
CA GLY A 415 15.45 0.96 -21.69
C GLY A 415 14.12 1.71 -21.75
N GLU A 416 13.11 1.05 -22.30
CA GLU A 416 11.77 1.63 -22.42
C GLU A 416 11.08 1.71 -21.04
N GLY A 417 11.04 2.91 -20.45
CA GLY A 417 10.33 3.17 -19.19
C GLY A 417 11.09 2.79 -17.93
N TRP A 418 12.35 2.34 -18.05
CA TRP A 418 13.18 1.93 -16.91
C TRP A 418 14.63 2.41 -17.01
N VAL A 419 15.24 2.61 -15.85
CA VAL A 419 16.64 3.04 -15.68
C VAL A 419 17.30 2.24 -14.58
N ILE A 420 18.57 1.89 -14.78
CA ILE A 420 19.45 1.30 -13.78
C ILE A 420 20.63 2.23 -13.52
N GLU A 421 20.87 2.55 -12.25
CA GLU A 421 22.10 3.14 -11.75
C GLU A 421 22.97 2.03 -11.13
N LEU A 422 24.04 1.62 -11.81
CA LEU A 422 24.94 0.57 -11.33
C LEU A 422 25.87 1.06 -10.21
N ASN A 423 26.07 0.20 -9.21
CA ASN A 423 27.11 0.34 -8.21
C ASN A 423 28.51 0.05 -8.80
N GLU A 424 29.55 0.50 -8.10
CA GLU A 424 30.92 0.13 -8.46
C GLU A 424 31.14 -1.39 -8.42
N GLY A 425 31.97 -1.88 -9.34
CA GLY A 425 32.28 -3.32 -9.41
C GLY A 425 31.25 -4.15 -10.19
N TYR A 426 30.22 -3.54 -10.79
CA TYR A 426 29.27 -4.22 -11.68
C TYR A 426 29.34 -3.68 -13.12
N GLU A 427 29.00 -4.52 -14.08
CA GLU A 427 28.92 -4.18 -15.50
C GLU A 427 27.84 -4.99 -16.21
N ILE A 428 27.29 -4.42 -17.29
CA ILE A 428 26.35 -5.09 -18.18
C ILE A 428 27.11 -5.83 -19.29
N ASN A 429 26.68 -7.06 -19.56
CA ASN A 429 27.23 -7.91 -20.61
C ASN A 429 26.12 -8.43 -21.52
N ARG A 430 26.37 -8.44 -22.82
CA ARG A 430 25.47 -9.09 -23.79
C ARG A 430 25.85 -10.57 -23.90
N ILE A 431 24.88 -11.47 -23.78
CA ILE A 431 25.07 -12.92 -23.86
C ILE A 431 24.73 -13.46 -25.27
N PRO A 432 25.24 -14.64 -25.68
CA PRO A 432 25.16 -15.14 -27.06
C PRO A 432 23.75 -15.30 -27.65
N ARG A 433 22.70 -15.26 -26.83
CA ARG A 433 21.29 -15.34 -27.27
C ARG A 433 20.67 -13.97 -27.63
N GLY A 434 21.42 -12.88 -27.50
CA GLY A 434 20.94 -11.51 -27.75
C GLY A 434 20.49 -10.78 -26.47
N ASP A 435 20.23 -11.53 -25.40
CA ASP A 435 19.89 -11.03 -24.06
C ASP A 435 21.08 -10.37 -23.36
N TYR A 436 20.81 -9.71 -22.23
CA TYR A 436 21.79 -9.00 -21.40
C TYR A 436 21.74 -9.48 -19.96
N GLN A 437 22.87 -9.36 -19.24
CA GLN A 437 22.98 -9.65 -17.81
C GLN A 437 23.88 -8.63 -17.11
N ILE A 438 23.61 -8.36 -15.83
CA ILE A 438 24.52 -7.62 -14.95
C ILE A 438 25.39 -8.61 -14.19
N LEU A 439 26.70 -8.43 -14.26
CA LEU A 439 27.70 -9.29 -13.62
C LEU A 439 28.69 -8.44 -12.80
N ARG A 440 29.30 -9.05 -11.78
CA ARG A 440 30.45 -8.45 -11.10
C ARG A 440 31.63 -8.39 -12.07
N LYS A 441 32.33 -7.26 -12.10
CA LYS A 441 33.58 -7.07 -12.83
C LYS A 441 34.58 -8.12 -12.36
N THR A 442 35.20 -8.80 -13.32
CA THR A 442 36.31 -9.69 -12.99
C THR A 442 37.50 -8.82 -12.55
N PRO A 443 38.16 -9.10 -11.40
CA PRO A 443 39.35 -8.37 -11.02
C PRO A 443 40.39 -8.52 -12.12
N VAL A 444 40.87 -7.40 -12.68
CA VAL A 444 42.02 -7.43 -13.59
C VAL A 444 43.23 -7.77 -12.73
N ASN A 445 43.64 -9.04 -12.71
CA ASN A 445 44.95 -9.42 -12.19
C ASN A 445 46.01 -8.77 -13.08
N HIS A 446 46.59 -7.66 -12.64
CA HIS A 446 47.86 -7.21 -13.21
C HIS A 446 48.91 -8.28 -12.90
N PRO A 447 49.54 -8.91 -13.91
CA PRO A 447 50.70 -9.74 -13.64
C PRO A 447 51.76 -8.84 -12.97
N PRO A 448 52.50 -9.35 -11.97
CA PRO A 448 53.54 -8.56 -11.33
C PRO A 448 54.50 -8.07 -12.40
N GLU A 449 54.74 -6.75 -12.43
CA GLU A 449 55.82 -6.17 -13.22
C GLU A 449 57.07 -6.98 -12.93
N LYS A 450 57.66 -7.56 -13.98
CA LYS A 450 59.01 -8.10 -13.89
C LYS A 450 59.90 -6.93 -13.49
N GLY A 451 60.25 -6.88 -12.21
CA GLY A 451 61.29 -6.00 -11.73
C GLY A 451 62.55 -6.34 -12.52
N ASP A 452 63.00 -5.37 -13.31
CA ASP A 452 64.29 -5.40 -13.96
C ASP A 452 65.36 -5.56 -12.88
N SER A 453 66.02 -6.72 -12.85
CA SER A 453 67.27 -6.87 -12.11
C SER A 453 68.36 -6.18 -12.91
N PHE A 454 68.68 -4.94 -12.56
CA PHE A 454 69.95 -4.33 -12.94
C PHE A 454 70.86 -4.26 -11.70
N TYR A 455 71.88 -5.12 -11.76
CA TYR A 455 73.16 -5.18 -11.04
C TYR A 455 73.20 -5.30 -9.51
#